data_AF-A0A5R8WRJ4-F1
#
_entry.id   AF-A0A5R8WRJ4-F1
#
_cell.length_a   1.000
_cell.length_b   1.000
_cell.length_c   1.000
_cell.angle_alpha   90.00
_cell.angle_beta   90.00
_cell.angle_gamma   90.00
#
_symmetry.space_group_name_H-M   'P 1'
#
loop_
_entity.id
_entity.type
_entity.pdbx_description
1 polymer ?
#
loop_
_entity_poly.entity_id
_entity_poly.type
_entity_poly.pdbx_seq_one_letter_code
_entity_poly.pdbx_strand_id
1 'polypeptide(L)' 'MKLKDRYRQLQDPAFVKRMVTRSVHASMQLEAQTVPLHRVEELYEEVQREQAAKPAAPAAP' A
#
# COMPACT_ATOMS: atom_id res chain seq x y z
N MET A 1 -11.72 -15.61 -11.25
CA MET A 1 -10.24 -15.52 -11.33
C MET A 1 -9.78 -14.36 -10.46
N LYS A 2 -8.71 -14.51 -9.67
CA LYS A 2 -8.24 -13.41 -8.81
C LYS A 2 -7.42 -12.44 -9.65
N LEU A 3 -7.48 -11.15 -9.32
CA LEU A 3 -6.74 -10.10 -10.04
C LEU A 3 -5.23 -10.37 -10.11
N LYS A 4 -4.68 -10.97 -9.03
CA LYS A 4 -3.28 -11.39 -8.91
C LYS A 4 -2.88 -12.52 -9.88
N ASP A 5 -3.84 -13.34 -10.30
CA ASP A 5 -3.61 -14.42 -11.27
C ASP A 5 -3.51 -13.86 -12.70
N ARG A 6 -4.20 -12.75 -12.96
CA ARG A 6 -4.20 -12.05 -14.25
C ARG A 6 -2.98 -11.15 -14.44
N TYR A 7 -2.49 -10.54 -13.35
CA TYR A 7 -1.36 -9.63 -13.38
C TYR A 7 -0.25 -10.10 -12.44
N ARG A 8 0.74 -10.81 -12.99
CA ARG A 8 1.88 -11.36 -12.22
C ARG A 8 2.65 -10.32 -11.42
N GLN A 9 2.71 -9.08 -11.90
CA GLN A 9 3.38 -7.97 -11.20
C GLN A 9 2.73 -7.65 -9.84
N LEU A 10 1.44 -7.95 -9.64
CA LEU A 10 0.75 -7.77 -8.36
C LEU A 10 1.16 -8.79 -7.29
N GLN A 11 1.97 -9.79 -7.65
CA GLN A 11 2.57 -10.73 -6.71
C GLN A 11 3.88 -10.17 -6.12
N ASP A 12 4.50 -9.18 -6.77
CA ASP A 12 5.68 -8.50 -6.25
C ASP A 12 5.27 -7.40 -5.25
N PRO A 13 5.57 -7.55 -3.95
CA PRO A 13 5.23 -6.54 -2.95
C PRO A 13 5.92 -5.19 -3.20
N ALA A 14 7.10 -5.17 -3.83
CA ALA A 14 7.79 -3.93 -4.16
C ALA A 14 7.12 -3.18 -5.31
N PHE A 15 6.57 -3.91 -6.29
CA PHE A 15 5.73 -3.32 -7.33
C PHE A 15 4.46 -2.72 -6.74
N VAL A 16 3.76 -3.46 -5.88
CA VAL A 16 2.52 -3.00 -5.24
C VAL A 16 2.79 -1.77 -4.37
N LYS A 17 3.84 -1.77 -3.55
CA LYS A 17 4.25 -0.61 -2.75
C LYS A 17 4.41 0.63 -3.64
N ARG A 18 5.23 0.55 -4.69
CA ARG A 18 5.49 1.67 -5.60
C ARG A 18 4.22 2.18 -6.28
N MET A 19 3.34 1.28 -6.70
CA MET A 19 2.09 1.65 -7.36
C MET A 19 1.18 2.42 -6.40
N VAL A 20 1.01 1.92 -5.17
CA VAL A 20 0.15 2.54 -4.16
C VAL A 20 0.71 3.87 -3.69
N THR A 21 1.99 3.94 -3.30
CA THR A 21 2.59 5.17 -2.76
C THR A 21 2.59 6.29 -3.79
N ARG A 22 2.86 5.98 -5.06
CA ARG A 22 2.78 6.96 -6.15
C ARG A 22 1.36 7.41 -6.44
N SER A 23 0.38 6.50 -6.41
CA SER A 23 -1.02 6.88 -6.60
C SER A 23 -1.49 7.84 -5.51
N VAL A 24 -1.18 7.53 -4.25
CA VAL A 24 -1.56 8.39 -3.10
C VAL A 24 -0.86 9.73 -3.18
N HIS A 25 0.45 9.75 -3.41
CA HIS A 25 1.21 10.99 -3.52
C HIS A 25 0.70 11.87 -4.68
N ALA A 26 0.37 11.29 -5.84
CA ALA A 26 -0.21 12.03 -6.94
C ALA A 26 -1.57 12.64 -6.57
N SER A 27 -2.45 11.90 -5.88
CA SER A 27 -3.72 12.43 -5.38
C SER A 27 -3.51 13.59 -4.41
N MET A 28 -2.56 13.47 -3.48
CA MET A 28 -2.21 14.54 -2.53
C MET A 28 -1.70 15.80 -3.25
N GLN A 29 -0.90 15.65 -4.30
CA GLN A 29 -0.43 16.77 -5.11
C GLN A 29 -1.56 17.48 -5.85
N LEU A 30 -2.56 16.74 -6.35
CA LEU A 30 -3.76 17.33 -6.98
C LEU A 30 -4.56 18.17 -5.99
N GLU A 31 -4.55 17.80 -4.71
CA GLU A 31 -5.17 18.54 -3.61
C GLU A 31 -4.25 19.63 -3.02
N ALA A 32 -3.15 19.97 -3.69
CA ALA A 32 -2.14 20.94 -3.26
C ALA A 32 -1.52 20.64 -1.87
N GLN A 33 -1.50 19.37 -1.46
CA GLN A 33 -0.84 18.94 -0.23
C GLN A 33 0.67 18.78 -0.47
N THR A 34 1.50 19.30 0.44
CA THR A 34 2.97 19.34 0.30
C THR A 34 3.68 18.17 0.96
N VAL A 35 3.04 17.00 1.05
CA VAL A 35 3.63 15.83 1.70
C VAL A 35 4.63 15.18 0.75
N PRO A 36 5.89 15.00 1.16
CA PRO A 36 6.91 14.41 0.29
C PRO A 36 6.70 12.90 0.16
N LEU A 37 7.06 12.33 -0.99
CA LEU A 37 6.86 10.91 -1.30
C LEU A 37 7.49 9.97 -0.26
N HIS A 38 8.70 10.27 0.24
CA HIS A 38 9.36 9.43 1.25
C HIS A 38 8.52 9.28 2.53
N ARG A 39 7.77 10.34 2.92
CA ARG A 39 6.90 10.28 4.08
C ARG A 39 5.71 9.35 3.87
N VAL A 40 5.17 9.32 2.65
CA VAL A 40 4.11 8.37 2.27
C VAL A 40 4.63 6.93 2.27
N GLU A 41 5.88 6.70 1.86
CA GLU A 41 6.53 5.39 1.90
C GLU A 41 6.77 4.89 3.33
N GLU A 42 7.21 5.75 4.24
CA GLU A 42 7.36 5.44 5.67
C GLU A 42 6.04 5.05 6.31
N LEU A 43 4.98 5.83 6.07
CA LEU A 43 3.63 5.56 6.58
C LEU A 43 3.10 4.21 6.07
N TYR A 44 3.36 3.89 4.80
CA TYR A 44 3.01 2.58 4.24
C TYR A 44 3.71 1.44 5.00
N GLU A 45 4.99 1.59 5.32
CA GLU A 45 5.75 0.58 6.07
C GLU A 45 5.31 0.46 7.54
N GLU A 46 4.95 1.57 8.18
CA GLU A 46 4.34 1.57 9.52
C GLU A 46 3.03 0.76 9.52
N VAL A 47 2.10 1.08 8.62
CA VAL A 47 0.81 0.38 8.50
C VAL A 47 0.99 -1.11 8.18
N GLN A 48 1.94 -1.46 7.32
CA GLN A 48 2.23 -2.87 7.01
C GLN A 48 2.78 -3.62 8.24
N ARG A 49 3.63 -2.98 9.05
CA ARG A 49 4.13 -3.56 10.31
C ARG A 49 3.00 -3.74 11.32
N GLU A 50 2.10 -2.77 11.43
CA GLU A 50 0.91 -2.87 12.29
C GLU A 50 -0.02 -4.01 11.87
N GLN A 51 -0.25 -4.18 10.56
CA GLN A 51 -1.06 -5.28 10.05
C GLN A 51 -0.40 -6.64 10.25
N ALA A 52 0.94 -6.71 10.15
CA ALA A 52 1.68 -7.94 10.44
C ALA A 52 1.70 -8.26 11.95
N ALA A 53 1.70 -7.24 12.80
CA ALA A 53 1.68 -7.36 14.26
C ALA A 53 0.28 -7.64 14.81
N LYS A 54 -0.77 -7.26 14.09
CA LYS A 54 -2.16 -7.59 14.45
C LYS A 54 -2.38 -9.08 14.21
N PRO A 55 -2.61 -9.89 15.27
CA PRO A 55 -2.97 -11.28 15.06
C PRO A 55 -4.24 -11.32 14.22
N ALA A 56 -4.25 -12.18 13.20
CA ALA A 56 -5.42 -12.43 12.38
C ALA A 56 -6.60 -12.71 13.31
N ALA A 57 -7.48 -11.73 13.49
CA ALA A 57 -8.74 -11.93 14.19
C ALA A 57 -9.43 -13.09 13.48
N PRO A 58 -9.95 -14.09 14.22
CA PRO A 58 -10.55 -15.26 13.60
C PRO A 58 -11.66 -14.78 12.67
N ALA A 59 -11.60 -15.23 11.42
CA ALA A 59 -12.66 -15.01 10.46
C ALA A 59 -13.98 -15.37 11.13
N ALA A 60 -14.86 -14.38 11.28
CA ALA A 60 -16.18 -14.59 11.86
C ALA A 60 -16.95 -15.62 11.02
N PRO A 61 -17.74 -16.51 11.69
CA PRO A 61 -18.43 -17.62 11.05
C PRO A 61 -19.48 -17.21 10.02
#